data_AF-A0A1J5KRQ3-F1
#
_entry.id   AF-A0A1J5KRQ3-F1
#
_cell.length_a   1.000
_cell.length_b   1.000
_cell.length_c   1.000
_cell.angle_alpha   90.00
_cell.angle_beta   90.00
_cell.angle_gamma   90.00
#
_symmetry.space_group_name_H-M   'P 1'
#
loop_
_entity.id
_entity.type
_entity.pdbx_description
1 polymer ?
#
loop_
_entity_poly.entity_id
_entity_poly.type
_entity_poly.pdbx_seq_one_letter_code
_entity_poly.pdbx_strand_id
1 'polypeptide(L)'
;MITEPITTTQTVYIYAETGTTPNCTAEDSFVVTITPSPVADVLADVTVCDSYALEPLTVGNYFTGPNGTGTALAATEVINTTQTIYIYAETGTTPNCTDESSFVVTITPNPAFDLGGPYVACVASNLTVTVNATNFNTADATYAWTINGAPSTETGSSIQATEFGTYEVTVDVNGCSNLASVQVTQDTNAIAVMFEEGCEGGDYMITAMDIDGS
;
A
#
# COMPACT_ATOMS: atom_id res chain seq x y z
N MET A 1 -20.89 37.85 43.34
CA MET A 1 -19.68 37.17 42.85
C MET A 1 -20.11 36.13 41.84
N ILE A 2 -19.41 36.01 40.71
CA ILE A 2 -19.62 34.89 39.78
C ILE A 2 -19.06 33.63 40.47
N THR A 3 -19.93 32.66 40.74
CA THR A 3 -19.58 31.41 41.43
C THR A 3 -19.52 30.20 40.50
N GLU A 4 -19.89 30.37 39.23
CA GLU A 4 -19.89 29.34 38.20
C GLU A 4 -19.08 29.81 36.97
N PRO A 5 -18.41 28.89 36.26
CA PRO A 5 -17.68 29.24 35.04
C PRO A 5 -18.63 29.77 33.95
N ILE A 6 -18.21 30.83 33.25
CA ILE A 6 -18.90 31.33 32.05
C ILE A 6 -18.53 30.42 30.87
N THR A 7 -19.51 29.69 30.35
CA THR A 7 -19.32 28.73 29.24
C THR A 7 -19.92 29.20 27.92
N THR A 8 -20.63 30.33 27.90
CA THR A 8 -21.21 30.94 26.70
C THR A 8 -20.95 32.44 26.70
N THR A 9 -20.91 33.05 25.51
CA THR A 9 -20.75 34.51 25.39
C THR A 9 -21.90 35.22 26.10
N GLN A 10 -21.58 36.09 27.06
CA GLN A 10 -22.57 36.80 27.85
C GLN A 10 -22.07 38.18 28.27
N THR A 11 -23.01 39.07 28.56
CA THR A 11 -22.72 40.37 29.19
C THR A 11 -22.72 40.17 30.71
N VAL A 12 -21.63 40.55 31.36
CA VAL A 12 -21.47 40.54 32.81
C VAL A 12 -21.72 41.94 33.33
N TYR A 13 -22.63 42.07 34.29
CA TYR A 13 -22.93 43.33 34.97
C TYR A 13 -22.23 43.37 36.33
N ILE A 14 -21.66 44.52 36.66
CA ILE A 14 -21.06 44.83 37.95
C ILE A 14 -21.92 45.91 38.59
N TYR A 15 -22.44 45.64 39.78
CA TYR A 15 -23.24 46.58 40.58
C TYR A 15 -22.48 46.94 41.85
N ALA A 16 -22.45 48.22 42.19
CA ALA A 16 -21.88 48.74 43.42
C ALA A 16 -22.89 49.67 44.12
N GLU A 17 -22.99 49.59 45.44
CA GLU A 17 -23.78 50.50 46.25
C GLU A 17 -23.03 50.95 47.50
N THR A 18 -23.31 52.16 47.96
CA THR A 18 -22.61 52.74 49.12
C THR A 18 -23.01 52.09 50.45
N GLY A 19 -24.20 51.49 50.53
CA GLY A 19 -24.74 50.94 51.77
C GLY A 19 -24.99 51.98 52.87
N THR A 20 -25.00 53.29 52.53
CA THR A 20 -25.21 54.41 53.47
C THR A 20 -26.51 55.16 53.17
N THR A 21 -26.81 56.25 53.91
CA THR A 21 -27.96 57.12 53.67
C THR A 21 -27.49 58.56 53.48
N PRO A 22 -27.69 59.19 52.29
CA PRO A 22 -28.36 58.63 51.11
C PRO A 22 -27.54 57.53 50.42
N ASN A 23 -28.22 56.49 49.92
CA ASN A 23 -27.56 55.41 49.19
C ASN A 23 -27.31 55.85 47.74
N CYS A 24 -26.07 55.68 47.27
CA CYS A 24 -25.72 55.82 45.86
C CYS A 24 -25.45 54.43 45.26
N THR A 25 -25.88 54.24 44.03
CA THR A 25 -25.70 53.00 43.27
C THR A 25 -24.97 53.31 41.95
N ALA A 26 -24.16 52.38 41.49
CA ALA A 26 -23.50 52.44 40.19
C ALA A 26 -23.56 51.05 39.54
N GLU A 27 -23.79 51.03 38.23
CA GLU A 27 -23.77 49.82 37.41
C GLU A 27 -22.78 50.02 36.26
N ASP A 28 -22.03 48.97 35.96
CA ASP A 28 -21.18 48.87 34.78
C ASP A 28 -21.32 47.49 34.17
N SER A 29 -20.89 47.30 32.93
CA SER A 29 -20.94 45.99 32.28
C SER A 29 -19.82 45.78 31.29
N PHE A 30 -19.46 44.51 31.08
CA PHE A 30 -18.51 44.10 30.05
C PHE A 30 -18.95 42.79 29.41
N VAL A 31 -18.58 42.58 28.15
CA VAL A 31 -18.89 41.33 27.44
C VAL A 31 -17.74 40.35 27.64
N VAL A 32 -18.08 39.12 28.00
CA VAL A 32 -17.17 37.97 27.96
C VAL A 32 -17.49 37.17 26.71
N THR A 33 -16.54 37.08 25.78
CA THR A 33 -16.68 36.28 24.56
C THR A 33 -16.08 34.89 24.78
N ILE A 34 -16.87 33.85 24.56
CA ILE A 34 -16.42 32.46 24.56
C ILE A 34 -16.40 31.97 23.11
N THR A 35 -15.20 31.64 22.62
CA THR A 35 -15.02 31.01 21.31
C THR A 35 -14.95 29.49 21.52
N PRO A 36 -15.86 28.70 20.93
CA PRO A 36 -15.74 27.24 20.96
C PRO A 36 -14.41 26.80 20.35
N SER A 37 -13.71 25.87 21.01
CA SER A 37 -12.54 25.25 20.42
C SER A 37 -12.98 24.38 19.23
N PRO A 38 -12.24 24.40 18.11
CA PRO A 38 -12.43 23.36 17.10
C PRO A 38 -12.15 21.99 17.73
N VAL A 39 -12.73 20.95 17.15
CA VAL A 39 -12.42 19.57 17.47
C VAL A 39 -11.91 18.95 16.18
N ALA A 40 -10.62 18.65 16.12
CA ALA A 40 -10.02 18.04 14.95
C ALA A 40 -10.62 16.65 14.73
N ASP A 41 -10.86 16.28 13.48
CA ASP A 41 -11.26 14.92 13.14
C ASP A 41 -10.21 13.92 13.65
N VAL A 42 -10.64 12.72 14.03
CA VAL A 42 -9.77 11.64 14.49
C VAL A 42 -9.92 10.46 13.55
N LEU A 43 -8.81 10.04 12.94
CA LEU A 43 -8.73 8.86 12.11
C LEU A 43 -7.91 7.78 12.80
N ALA A 44 -8.19 6.52 12.47
CA ALA A 44 -7.41 5.39 12.97
C ALA A 44 -6.14 5.18 12.14
N ASP A 45 -5.13 4.56 12.73
CA ASP A 45 -3.96 4.10 12.00
C ASP A 45 -4.37 3.09 10.91
N VAL A 46 -3.74 3.20 9.74
CA VAL A 46 -4.02 2.36 8.58
C VAL A 46 -2.76 1.67 8.08
N THR A 47 -2.89 0.41 7.67
CA THR A 47 -1.84 -0.35 6.97
C THR A 47 -2.40 -0.80 5.64
N VAL A 48 -1.79 -0.37 4.54
CA VAL A 48 -2.25 -0.67 3.17
C VAL A 48 -1.08 -0.96 2.25
N CYS A 49 -1.37 -1.62 1.13
CA CYS A 49 -0.38 -1.96 0.11
C CYS A 49 -0.21 -0.83 -0.89
N ASP A 50 1.04 -0.52 -1.24
CA ASP A 50 1.50 0.51 -2.19
C ASP A 50 1.13 1.97 -1.91
N SER A 51 -0.14 2.27 -1.63
CA SER A 51 -0.59 3.65 -1.45
C SER A 51 -1.89 3.79 -0.64
N TYR A 52 -2.08 4.96 -0.04
CA TYR A 52 -3.30 5.35 0.69
C TYR A 52 -3.79 6.71 0.19
N ALA A 53 -5.07 6.81 -0.18
CA ALA A 53 -5.68 8.10 -0.50
C ALA A 53 -6.34 8.70 0.74
N LEU A 54 -6.01 9.95 1.07
CA LEU A 54 -6.56 10.63 2.22
C LEU A 54 -8.09 10.82 2.11
N GLU A 55 -8.80 10.54 3.19
CA GLU A 55 -10.25 10.74 3.25
C GLU A 55 -10.62 12.23 3.37
N PRO A 56 -11.82 12.64 2.95
CA PRO A 56 -12.30 13.98 3.24
C PRO A 56 -12.50 14.20 4.75
N LEU A 57 -12.03 15.33 5.27
CA LEU A 57 -12.24 15.75 6.66
C LEU A 57 -13.50 16.63 6.80
N THR A 58 -14.14 16.54 7.96
CA THR A 58 -15.20 17.46 8.40
C THR A 58 -14.65 18.67 9.14
N VAL A 59 -13.63 18.48 10.01
CA VAL A 59 -12.96 19.56 10.73
C VAL A 59 -11.43 19.36 10.74
N GLY A 60 -10.71 20.40 10.30
CA GLY A 60 -9.25 20.45 10.26
C GLY A 60 -8.67 20.30 8.85
N ASN A 61 -7.34 20.34 8.76
CA ASN A 61 -6.57 20.11 7.54
C ASN A 61 -5.43 19.14 7.82
N TYR A 62 -4.99 18.40 6.80
CA TYR A 62 -3.87 17.47 6.92
C TYR A 62 -2.51 18.16 6.80
N PHE A 63 -1.57 17.73 7.64
CA PHE A 63 -0.19 18.21 7.64
C PHE A 63 0.80 17.06 7.90
N THR A 64 2.04 17.24 7.42
CA THR A 64 3.14 16.30 7.69
C THR A 64 3.87 16.57 9.01
N GLY A 65 3.53 17.64 9.72
CA GLY A 65 4.10 18.01 11.01
C GLY A 65 3.04 18.43 12.04
N PRO A 66 3.36 18.33 13.33
CA PRO A 66 2.44 18.69 14.42
C PRO A 66 2.12 20.19 14.41
N ASN A 67 1.01 20.57 15.06
CA ASN A 67 0.57 21.97 15.15
C ASN A 67 0.45 22.70 13.79
N GLY A 68 0.04 21.98 12.73
CA GLY A 68 -0.12 22.56 11.40
C GLY A 68 1.19 22.93 10.68
N THR A 69 2.31 22.34 11.08
CA THR A 69 3.63 22.58 10.46
C THR A 69 3.93 21.58 9.34
N GLY A 70 4.99 21.83 8.57
CA GLY A 70 5.39 20.97 7.46
C GLY A 70 4.61 21.27 6.17
N THR A 71 4.27 20.23 5.43
CA THR A 71 3.55 20.31 4.16
C THR A 71 2.07 20.09 4.39
N ALA A 72 1.23 21.00 3.88
CA ALA A 72 -0.22 20.79 3.82
C ALA A 72 -0.55 19.75 2.75
N LEU A 73 -1.42 18.79 3.10
CA LEU A 73 -1.87 17.74 2.20
C LEU A 73 -3.35 17.93 1.87
N ALA A 74 -3.72 17.67 0.63
CA ALA A 74 -5.12 17.77 0.20
C ALA A 74 -5.91 16.52 0.59
N ALA A 75 -7.22 16.67 0.83
CA ALA A 75 -8.11 15.53 0.80
C ALA A 75 -7.97 14.80 -0.55
N THR A 76 -8.05 13.48 -0.54
CA THR A 76 -7.81 12.57 -1.69
C THR A 76 -6.37 12.52 -2.21
N GLU A 77 -5.43 13.25 -1.61
CA GLU A 77 -4.02 13.11 -1.94
C GLU A 77 -3.51 11.71 -1.60
N VAL A 78 -2.63 11.19 -2.46
CA VAL A 78 -2.12 9.82 -2.36
C VAL A 78 -0.78 9.79 -1.64
N ILE A 79 -0.75 9.05 -0.53
CA ILE A 79 0.42 8.80 0.30
C ILE A 79 1.05 7.47 -0.14
N ASN A 80 2.33 7.53 -0.53
CA ASN A 80 3.08 6.38 -1.04
C ASN A 80 4.22 5.94 -0.11
N THR A 81 4.38 6.62 1.03
CA THR A 81 5.44 6.34 2.01
C THR A 81 4.86 6.31 3.40
N THR A 82 5.33 5.39 4.24
CA THR A 82 4.93 5.31 5.65
C THR A 82 5.25 6.61 6.37
N GLN A 83 4.25 7.24 6.97
CA GLN A 83 4.40 8.49 7.71
C GLN A 83 3.26 8.71 8.71
N THR A 84 3.53 9.51 9.74
CA THR A 84 2.49 10.08 10.60
C THR A 84 1.91 11.31 9.91
N ILE A 85 0.58 11.41 9.92
CA ILE A 85 -0.17 12.53 9.38
C ILE A 85 -0.94 13.17 10.52
N TYR A 86 -0.90 14.50 10.57
CA TYR A 86 -1.55 15.31 11.59
C TYR A 86 -2.79 15.96 11.00
N ILE A 87 -3.87 15.98 11.76
CA ILE A 87 -5.07 16.76 11.46
C ILE A 87 -5.06 17.94 12.42
N TYR A 88 -4.92 19.15 11.89
CA TYR A 88 -4.86 20.37 12.69
C TYR A 88 -6.05 21.27 12.37
N ALA A 89 -6.76 21.70 13.41
CA ALA A 89 -7.89 22.60 13.32
C ALA A 89 -7.65 23.83 14.20
N GLU A 90 -7.99 25.00 13.67
CA GLU A 90 -7.89 26.26 14.42
C GLU A 90 -9.10 27.16 14.16
N THR A 91 -9.42 28.01 15.13
CA THR A 91 -10.53 28.97 14.99
C THR A 91 -10.24 30.08 13.98
N GLY A 92 -8.95 30.43 13.79
CA GLY A 92 -8.57 31.62 13.02
C GLY A 92 -9.04 32.94 13.65
N THR A 93 -9.45 32.93 14.93
CA THR A 93 -9.94 34.12 15.65
C THR A 93 -8.94 34.61 16.70
N THR A 94 -9.25 35.72 17.37
CA THR A 94 -8.52 36.22 18.55
C THR A 94 -9.43 36.16 19.78
N PRO A 95 -9.16 35.31 20.78
CA PRO A 95 -8.04 34.36 20.87
C PRO A 95 -8.17 33.20 19.86
N ASN A 96 -7.03 32.63 19.45
CA ASN A 96 -7.02 31.45 18.59
C ASN A 96 -7.06 30.19 19.46
N CYS A 97 -8.09 29.37 19.30
CA CYS A 97 -8.15 28.04 19.88
C CYS A 97 -7.77 27.01 18.81
N THR A 98 -7.05 25.98 19.22
CA THR A 98 -6.50 24.95 18.33
C THR A 98 -6.77 23.58 18.92
N ASP A 99 -6.96 22.60 18.04
CA ASP A 99 -7.03 21.20 18.41
C ASP A 99 -6.32 20.37 17.34
N GLU A 100 -5.74 19.24 17.73
CA GLU A 100 -5.06 18.35 16.79
C GLU A 100 -5.25 16.87 17.12
N SER A 101 -5.23 16.06 16.08
CA SER A 101 -5.10 14.61 16.17
C SER A 101 -4.01 14.14 15.20
N SER A 102 -3.63 12.87 15.30
CA SER A 102 -2.73 12.25 14.33
C SER A 102 -3.02 10.77 14.17
N PHE A 103 -2.61 10.24 13.04
CA PHE A 103 -2.68 8.82 12.72
C PHE A 103 -1.46 8.42 11.87
N VAL A 104 -1.12 7.14 11.91
CA VAL A 104 -0.02 6.58 11.13
C VAL A 104 -0.59 5.92 9.87
N VAL A 105 -0.07 6.33 8.72
CA VAL A 105 -0.25 5.60 7.46
C VAL A 105 0.97 4.71 7.28
N THR A 106 0.78 3.39 7.33
CA THR A 106 1.81 2.40 7.05
C THR A 106 1.62 1.87 5.63
N ILE A 107 2.59 2.15 4.77
CA ILE A 107 2.63 1.67 3.39
C ILE A 107 3.56 0.46 3.32
N THR A 108 3.01 -0.70 2.93
CA THR A 108 3.78 -1.91 2.62
C THR A 108 3.84 -2.09 1.10
N PRO A 109 5.02 -2.06 0.47
CA PRO A 109 5.11 -2.29 -0.97
C PRO A 109 4.61 -3.69 -1.33
N ASN A 110 3.90 -3.81 -2.45
CA ASN A 110 3.58 -5.11 -3.02
C ASN A 110 4.85 -5.91 -3.34
N PRO A 111 4.80 -7.26 -3.25
CA PRO A 111 5.95 -8.09 -3.58
C PRO A 111 6.31 -7.92 -5.06
N ALA A 112 7.53 -7.50 -5.32
CA ALA A 112 8.11 -7.36 -6.65
C ALA A 112 9.03 -8.54 -6.93
N PHE A 113 8.80 -9.22 -8.05
CA PHE A 113 9.57 -10.39 -8.48
C PHE A 113 9.47 -10.58 -9.98
N ASP A 114 10.36 -11.41 -10.52
CA ASP A 114 10.32 -11.90 -11.89
C ASP A 114 10.40 -13.43 -11.91
N LEU A 115 9.81 -14.07 -12.92
CA LEU A 115 9.82 -15.52 -13.07
C LEU A 115 10.94 -16.02 -13.99
N GLY A 116 11.80 -15.15 -14.49
CA GLY A 116 12.78 -15.45 -15.51
C GLY A 116 12.14 -15.77 -16.87
N GLY A 117 12.92 -16.42 -17.73
CA GLY A 117 12.47 -16.85 -19.05
C GLY A 117 12.56 -15.77 -20.13
N PRO A 118 11.86 -15.95 -21.28
CA PRO A 118 10.97 -17.07 -21.60
C PRO A 118 11.69 -18.43 -21.57
N TYR A 119 10.96 -19.49 -21.25
CA TYR A 119 11.52 -20.83 -21.19
C TYR A 119 11.18 -21.64 -22.45
N VAL A 120 12.19 -22.31 -23.00
CA VAL A 120 12.08 -23.15 -24.21
C VAL A 120 12.81 -24.47 -23.94
N ALA A 121 12.14 -25.61 -24.16
CA ALA A 121 12.75 -26.94 -24.00
C ALA A 121 12.03 -28.00 -24.84
N CYS A 122 12.70 -29.11 -25.18
CA CYS A 122 12.06 -30.26 -25.84
C CYS A 122 11.09 -31.01 -24.91
N VAL A 123 11.37 -30.98 -23.60
CA VAL A 123 10.58 -31.64 -22.54
C VAL A 123 10.37 -30.63 -21.41
N ALA A 124 9.12 -30.35 -21.06
CA ALA A 124 8.77 -29.38 -20.02
C ALA A 124 9.41 -29.71 -18.66
N SER A 125 9.45 -31.00 -18.28
CA SER A 125 9.97 -31.46 -16.97
C SER A 125 11.45 -31.17 -16.71
N ASN A 126 12.21 -30.72 -17.71
CA ASN A 126 13.58 -30.27 -17.54
C ASN A 126 13.68 -28.82 -17.04
N LEU A 127 12.56 -28.11 -16.97
CA LEU A 127 12.50 -26.72 -16.56
C LEU A 127 11.89 -26.59 -15.17
N THR A 128 12.44 -25.64 -14.43
CA THR A 128 11.89 -25.17 -13.16
C THR A 128 11.66 -23.67 -13.27
N VAL A 129 10.44 -23.25 -13.01
CA VAL A 129 10.09 -21.82 -12.92
C VAL A 129 10.34 -21.39 -11.47
N THR A 130 11.09 -20.32 -11.28
CA THR A 130 11.52 -19.86 -9.96
C THR A 130 11.15 -18.40 -9.76
N VAL A 131 10.61 -18.07 -8.59
CA VAL A 131 10.37 -16.69 -8.17
C VAL A 131 11.69 -16.03 -7.79
N ASN A 132 12.10 -15.03 -8.58
CA ASN A 132 13.25 -14.20 -8.29
C ASN A 132 12.78 -12.93 -7.56
N ALA A 133 12.74 -13.00 -6.22
CA ALA A 133 12.28 -11.90 -5.38
C ALA A 133 13.20 -10.68 -5.48
N THR A 134 12.61 -9.48 -5.58
CA THR A 134 13.35 -8.21 -5.69
C THR A 134 13.29 -7.38 -4.40
N ASN A 135 12.16 -7.36 -3.70
CA ASN A 135 11.95 -6.51 -2.50
C ASN A 135 11.43 -7.26 -1.27
N PHE A 136 11.43 -8.59 -1.28
CA PHE A 136 10.99 -9.42 -0.16
C PHE A 136 11.89 -10.64 0.02
N ASN A 137 11.84 -11.23 1.21
CA ASN A 137 12.50 -12.50 1.49
C ASN A 137 11.55 -13.65 1.15
N THR A 138 12.00 -14.56 0.29
CA THR A 138 11.19 -15.70 -0.17
C THR A 138 10.69 -16.62 0.95
N ALA A 139 11.34 -16.63 2.11
CA ALA A 139 10.92 -17.43 3.26
C ALA A 139 9.72 -16.85 4.02
N ASP A 140 9.47 -15.55 3.87
CA ASP A 140 8.37 -14.82 4.54
C ASP A 140 7.11 -14.75 3.65
N ALA A 141 7.19 -15.27 2.43
CA ALA A 141 6.13 -15.22 1.44
C ALA A 141 5.34 -16.53 1.36
N THR A 142 4.10 -16.43 0.89
CA THR A 142 3.29 -17.58 0.47
C THR A 142 3.06 -17.56 -1.03
N TYR A 143 2.95 -18.74 -1.63
CA TYR A 143 2.88 -18.93 -3.07
C TYR A 143 1.67 -19.77 -3.45
N ALA A 144 0.93 -19.32 -4.46
CA ALA A 144 -0.15 -20.08 -5.07
C ALA A 144 0.05 -20.09 -6.59
N TRP A 145 0.28 -21.28 -7.14
CA TRP A 145 0.56 -21.47 -8.56
C TRP A 145 -0.69 -21.91 -9.33
N THR A 146 -0.79 -21.46 -10.58
CA THR A 146 -1.68 -22.03 -11.58
C THR A 146 -0.90 -22.45 -12.82
N ILE A 147 -1.32 -23.55 -13.45
CA ILE A 147 -0.76 -24.07 -14.70
C ILE A 147 -1.90 -24.06 -15.70
N ASN A 148 -1.76 -23.30 -16.79
CA ASN A 148 -2.79 -23.12 -17.81
C ASN A 148 -4.15 -22.69 -17.23
N GLY A 149 -4.13 -21.90 -16.14
CA GLY A 149 -5.31 -21.41 -15.42
C GLY A 149 -5.92 -22.43 -14.43
N ALA A 150 -5.41 -23.65 -14.34
CA ALA A 150 -5.81 -24.62 -13.33
C ALA A 150 -4.95 -24.48 -12.06
N PRO A 151 -5.53 -24.49 -10.85
CA PRO A 151 -4.77 -24.38 -9.62
C PRO A 151 -3.85 -25.59 -9.39
N SER A 152 -2.63 -25.33 -8.93
CA SER A 152 -1.66 -26.34 -8.51
C SER A 152 -1.68 -26.53 -6.99
N THR A 153 -1.14 -27.65 -6.51
CA THR A 153 -0.94 -27.92 -5.07
C THR A 153 0.42 -27.43 -4.56
N GLU A 154 1.29 -26.95 -5.45
CA GLU A 154 2.61 -26.45 -5.09
C GLU A 154 2.52 -25.09 -4.38
N THR A 155 3.26 -24.96 -3.29
CA THR A 155 3.28 -23.74 -2.44
C THR A 155 4.69 -23.20 -2.23
N GLY A 156 5.67 -23.68 -2.98
CA GLY A 156 7.05 -23.23 -2.89
C GLY A 156 7.34 -22.00 -3.76
N SER A 157 8.51 -21.40 -3.55
CA SER A 157 9.04 -20.31 -4.38
C SER A 157 9.48 -20.74 -5.79
N SER A 158 9.32 -22.02 -6.12
CA SER A 158 9.56 -22.57 -7.45
C SER A 158 8.61 -23.71 -7.73
N ILE A 159 8.40 -23.99 -9.02
CA ILE A 159 7.58 -25.09 -9.50
C ILE A 159 8.29 -25.80 -10.66
N GLN A 160 8.30 -27.13 -10.65
CA GLN A 160 8.77 -27.91 -11.79
C GLN A 160 7.70 -27.90 -12.89
N ALA A 161 8.07 -27.59 -14.12
CA ALA A 161 7.12 -27.58 -15.22
C ALA A 161 6.69 -29.03 -15.55
N THR A 162 5.39 -29.27 -15.64
CA THR A 162 4.82 -30.61 -15.94
C THR A 162 4.28 -30.71 -17.36
N GLU A 163 3.90 -29.57 -17.95
CA GLU A 163 3.44 -29.44 -19.32
C GLU A 163 3.88 -28.09 -19.93
N PHE A 164 3.82 -27.98 -21.25
CA PHE A 164 4.00 -26.68 -21.91
C PHE A 164 2.77 -25.80 -21.69
N GLY A 165 2.98 -24.51 -21.53
CA GLY A 165 1.91 -23.56 -21.30
C GLY A 165 2.28 -22.39 -20.39
N THR A 166 1.25 -21.81 -19.80
CA THR A 166 1.37 -20.63 -18.94
C THR A 166 1.49 -21.05 -17.48
N TYR A 167 2.54 -20.59 -16.82
CA TYR A 167 2.72 -20.74 -15.38
C TYR A 167 2.52 -19.38 -14.74
N GLU A 168 1.60 -19.29 -13.80
CA GLU A 168 1.28 -18.06 -13.08
C GLU A 168 1.39 -18.30 -11.59
N VAL A 169 1.95 -17.33 -10.86
CA VAL A 169 2.05 -17.39 -9.40
C VAL A 169 1.51 -16.11 -8.79
N THR A 170 0.68 -16.29 -7.76
CA THR A 170 0.38 -15.23 -6.80
C THR A 170 1.33 -15.36 -5.62
N VAL A 171 2.08 -14.30 -5.35
CA VAL A 171 2.96 -14.19 -4.19
C VAL A 171 2.32 -13.23 -3.21
N ASP A 172 2.14 -13.66 -1.96
CA ASP A 172 1.66 -12.82 -0.85
C ASP A 172 2.74 -12.67 0.21
N VAL A 173 2.97 -11.43 0.65
CA VAL A 173 3.87 -11.07 1.75
C VAL A 173 3.12 -10.15 2.69
N ASN A 174 2.85 -10.62 3.91
CA ASN A 174 2.15 -9.87 4.96
C ASN A 174 0.78 -9.30 4.50
N GLY A 175 0.06 -10.01 3.63
CA GLY A 175 -1.25 -9.58 3.11
C GLY A 175 -1.19 -8.64 1.91
N CYS A 176 0.00 -8.30 1.41
CA CYS A 176 0.19 -7.63 0.13
C CYS A 176 0.57 -8.66 -0.93
N SER A 177 -0.21 -8.71 -2.01
CA SER A 177 -0.08 -9.73 -3.04
C SER A 177 0.20 -9.15 -4.42
N ASN A 178 1.03 -9.84 -5.19
CA ASN A 178 1.24 -9.54 -6.60
C ASN A 178 1.26 -10.85 -7.41
N LEU A 179 0.96 -10.75 -8.70
CA LEU A 179 0.80 -11.88 -9.60
C LEU A 179 1.65 -11.68 -10.85
N ALA A 180 2.36 -12.72 -11.28
CA ALA A 180 3.11 -12.73 -12.52
C ALA A 180 2.96 -14.08 -13.23
N SER A 181 3.17 -14.07 -14.55
CA SER A 181 3.14 -15.28 -15.37
C SER A 181 4.29 -15.34 -16.36
N VAL A 182 4.65 -16.57 -16.75
CA VAL A 182 5.68 -16.87 -17.74
C VAL A 182 5.25 -18.01 -18.65
N GLN A 183 5.74 -17.99 -19.89
CA GLN A 183 5.51 -19.06 -20.86
C GLN A 183 6.62 -20.11 -20.79
N VAL A 184 6.21 -21.38 -20.75
CA VAL A 184 7.06 -22.54 -20.99
C VAL A 184 6.65 -23.14 -22.34
N THR A 185 7.53 -23.04 -23.33
CA THR A 185 7.24 -23.42 -24.71
C THR A 185 8.08 -24.59 -25.17
N GLN A 186 7.53 -25.36 -26.12
CA GLN A 186 8.26 -26.47 -26.73
C GLN A 186 9.31 -25.93 -27.70
N ASP A 187 10.52 -26.45 -27.63
CA ASP A 187 11.49 -26.28 -28.70
C ASP A 187 11.05 -27.13 -29.91
N THR A 188 10.61 -26.45 -30.98
CA THR A 188 10.19 -27.08 -32.23
C THR A 188 11.24 -26.93 -33.33
N ASN A 189 12.47 -26.51 -32.99
CA ASN A 189 13.54 -26.44 -33.97
C ASN A 189 13.80 -27.83 -34.54
N ALA A 190 13.69 -27.96 -35.86
CA ALA A 190 13.93 -29.21 -36.54
C ALA A 190 15.42 -29.56 -36.47
N ILE A 191 15.72 -30.77 -36.01
CA ILE A 191 17.05 -31.34 -36.16
C ILE A 191 17.17 -31.81 -37.62
N ALA A 192 18.05 -31.16 -38.38
CA ALA A 192 18.28 -31.55 -39.76
C ALA A 192 19.24 -32.75 -39.78
N VAL A 193 18.73 -33.89 -40.23
CA VAL A 193 19.47 -35.15 -40.33
C VAL A 193 19.57 -35.52 -41.80
N MET A 194 20.76 -35.91 -42.24
CA MET A 194 20.95 -36.53 -43.55
C MET A 194 21.00 -38.04 -43.41
N PHE A 195 20.42 -38.75 -44.39
CA PHE A 195 20.45 -40.21 -44.44
C PHE A 195 21.32 -40.65 -45.61
N GLU A 196 22.27 -41.53 -45.33
CA GLU A 196 23.04 -42.26 -46.33
C GLU A 196 22.59 -43.73 -46.34
N GLU A 197 22.20 -44.23 -47.50
CA GLU A 197 21.73 -45.60 -47.68
C GLU A 197 22.76 -46.42 -48.46
N GLY A 198 22.98 -47.68 -48.05
CA GLY A 198 23.94 -48.56 -48.73
C GLY A 198 23.78 -50.03 -48.34
N CYS A 199 24.46 -50.91 -49.07
CA CYS A 199 24.55 -52.33 -48.71
C CYS A 199 25.97 -52.66 -48.23
N GLU A 200 26.10 -53.15 -47.00
CA GLU A 200 27.36 -53.64 -46.45
C GLU A 200 27.16 -55.04 -45.87
N GLY A 201 28.03 -56.00 -46.22
CA GLY A 201 27.94 -57.36 -45.70
C GLY A 201 26.71 -58.19 -46.11
N GLY A 202 25.84 -57.67 -46.99
CA GLY A 202 24.60 -58.33 -47.42
C GLY A 202 23.34 -57.77 -46.75
N ASP A 203 23.50 -56.84 -45.82
CA ASP A 203 22.41 -56.13 -45.16
C ASP A 203 22.23 -54.73 -45.76
N TYR A 204 20.99 -54.24 -45.78
CA TYR A 204 20.67 -52.86 -46.16
C TYR A 204 20.79 -51.95 -44.94
N MET A 205 21.67 -50.97 -45.04
CA MET A 205 22.03 -50.04 -43.97
C MET A 205 21.50 -48.65 -44.29
N ILE A 206 20.98 -47.98 -43.26
CA ILE A 206 20.65 -46.55 -43.27
C ILE A 206 21.50 -45.91 -42.17
N THR A 207 22.39 -45.00 -42.56
CA THR A 207 23.20 -44.20 -41.63
C THR A 207 22.58 -42.82 -41.52
N ALA A 208 22.17 -42.45 -40.30
CA ALA A 208 21.75 -41.09 -39.99
C ALA A 208 22.97 -40.28 -39.54
N MET A 209 23.21 -39.13 -40.16
CA MET A 209 24.27 -38.19 -39.79
C MET A 209 23.66 -36.81 -39.51
N ASP A 210 24.19 -36.12 -38.49
CA ASP A 210 23.86 -34.71 -38.24
C ASP A 210 24.36 -33.86 -39.41
N ILE A 211 23.51 -32.98 -39.94
CA ILE A 211 23.90 -32.09 -41.05
C ILE A 211 24.83 -30.96 -40.56
N ASP A 212 24.78 -30.64 -39.25
CA ASP A 212 25.50 -29.51 -38.66
C ASP A 212 26.80 -29.93 -37.93
N GLY A 213 27.08 -31.24 -37.85
CA GLY A 213 28.35 -31.79 -37.38
C GLY A 213 28.65 -31.60 -35.89
N SER A 214 27.63 -31.64 -35.02
CA SER A 214 27.78 -31.53 -33.56
C SER A 214 28.26 -32.80 -32.86
#